data_AF-C4WRF6-F1
#
_entry.id   AF-C4WRF6-F1
#
_cell.length_a   1.000
_cell.length_b   1.000
_cell.length_c   1.000
_cell.angle_alpha   90.00
_cell.angle_beta   90.00
_cell.angle_gamma   90.00
#
_symmetry.space_group_name_H-M   'P 1'
#
loop_
_entity.id
_entity.type
_entity.pdbx_description
1 polymer ?
#
loop_
_entity_poly.entity_id
_entity_poly.type
_entity_poly.pdbx_seq_one_letter_code
_entity_poly.pdbx_strand_id
1 'polypeptide(L)'
;MSVFDQLQTETLEVLAGKRNPGERHKAAVRVSDLEALTDYSYRLKSGLVSAAPTAAQHNALVEDVQRLHQILQSLSQALKDRLGRA
;
A
#
# COMPACT_ATOMS: atom_id res chain seq x y z
N MET A 1 -3.80 -31.48 17.11
CA MET A 1 -3.23 -30.15 16.84
C MET A 1 -3.01 -29.47 18.18
N SER A 2 -1.81 -28.95 18.44
CA SER A 2 -1.48 -28.33 19.72
C SER A 2 -2.24 -27.00 19.88
N VAL A 3 -2.60 -26.61 21.11
CA VAL A 3 -3.16 -25.28 21.42
C VAL A 3 -2.22 -24.17 20.93
N PHE A 4 -0.92 -24.44 20.98
CA PHE A 4 0.11 -23.52 20.49
C PHE A 4 0.06 -23.33 18.97
N ASP A 5 -0.14 -24.41 18.20
CA ASP A 5 -0.29 -24.35 16.74
C ASP A 5 -1.55 -23.55 16.35
N GLN A 6 -2.60 -23.69 17.14
CA GLN A 6 -3.88 -23.02 16.92
C GLN A 6 -3.75 -21.50 17.14
N LEU A 7 -3.07 -21.08 18.21
CA LEU A 7 -2.78 -19.67 18.50
C LEU A 7 -1.85 -19.03 17.45
N GLN A 8 -0.85 -19.76 16.97
CA GLN A 8 0.03 -19.26 15.91
C GLN A 8 -0.72 -19.08 14.60
N THR A 9 -1.57 -20.04 14.24
CA THR A 9 -2.40 -19.96 13.03
C THR A 9 -3.37 -18.78 13.12
N GLU A 10 -4.00 -18.58 14.27
CA GLU A 10 -4.89 -17.43 14.51
C GLU A 10 -4.14 -16.10 14.45
N THR A 11 -2.97 -16.01 15.05
CA THR A 11 -2.13 -14.80 14.99
C THR A 11 -1.72 -14.48 13.55
N LEU A 12 -1.32 -15.50 12.79
CA LEU A 12 -0.96 -15.35 11.37
C LEU A 12 -2.15 -14.94 10.51
N GLU A 13 -3.34 -15.51 10.74
CA GLU A 13 -4.55 -15.17 10.01
C GLU A 13 -5.05 -13.76 10.32
N VAL A 14 -4.88 -13.29 11.56
CA VAL A 14 -5.16 -11.91 11.99
C VAL A 14 -4.17 -10.95 11.37
N LEU A 15 -2.86 -11.26 11.40
CA LEU A 15 -1.82 -10.46 10.75
C LEU A 15 -2.01 -10.39 9.23
N ALA A 16 -2.45 -11.49 8.62
CA ALA A 16 -2.78 -11.56 7.20
C ALA A 16 -4.16 -10.96 6.85
N GLY A 17 -4.95 -10.53 7.84
CA GLY A 17 -6.27 -9.92 7.65
C GLY A 17 -7.35 -10.86 7.08
N LYS A 18 -7.15 -12.18 7.14
CA LYS A 18 -7.98 -13.18 6.44
C LYS A 18 -9.28 -13.54 7.14
N ARG A 19 -9.38 -13.37 8.47
CA ARG A 19 -10.41 -14.07 9.27
C ARG A 19 -11.49 -13.17 9.90
N ASN A 20 -11.25 -11.87 10.11
CA ASN A 20 -12.25 -11.00 10.76
C ASN A 20 -12.35 -9.60 10.13
N PRO A 21 -13.48 -9.24 9.49
CA PRO A 21 -13.75 -7.88 9.02
C PRO A 21 -13.61 -6.83 10.13
N GLY A 22 -14.02 -7.21 11.36
CA GLY A 22 -13.96 -6.41 12.57
C GLY A 22 -12.60 -6.41 13.29
N GLU A 23 -11.55 -7.03 12.74
CA GLU A 23 -10.18 -6.92 13.25
C GLU A 23 -9.18 -6.50 12.16
N ARG A 24 -9.68 -6.15 10.96
CA ARG A 24 -8.90 -5.62 9.82
C ARG A 24 -8.05 -4.38 10.15
N HIS A 25 -8.34 -3.72 11.25
CA HIS A 25 -7.61 -2.56 11.77
C HIS A 25 -6.35 -2.94 12.57
N LYS A 26 -6.16 -4.23 12.88
CA LYS A 26 -4.94 -4.77 13.48
C LYS A 26 -3.90 -5.23 12.44
N ALA A 27 -4.29 -5.38 11.17
CA ALA A 27 -3.37 -5.70 10.08
C ALA A 27 -2.42 -4.50 9.83
N ALA A 28 -1.11 -4.75 9.94
CA ALA A 28 -0.08 -3.73 9.85
C ALA A 28 0.11 -3.25 8.39
N VAL A 29 -0.70 -2.29 7.94
CA VAL A 29 -0.86 -1.95 6.51
C VAL A 29 -1.37 -3.18 5.76
N ARG A 30 -2.53 -3.09 5.08
CA ARG A 30 -3.01 -4.28 4.38
C ARG A 30 -2.01 -4.58 3.27
N VAL A 31 -1.72 -5.85 3.02
CA VAL A 31 -0.88 -6.26 1.88
C VAL A 31 -1.41 -5.61 0.60
N SER A 32 -2.74 -5.44 0.46
CA SER A 32 -3.40 -4.71 -0.61
C SER A 32 -2.99 -3.24 -0.75
N ASP A 33 -2.67 -2.55 0.34
CA ASP A 33 -2.25 -1.14 0.32
C ASP A 33 -0.80 -1.02 -0.19
N LEU A 34 0.02 -2.05 0.07
CA LEU A 34 1.39 -2.17 -0.47
C LEU A 34 1.39 -2.68 -1.91
N GLU A 35 0.47 -3.58 -2.28
CA GLU A 35 0.27 -4.03 -3.67
C GLU A 35 0.05 -2.83 -4.59
N ALA A 36 -0.74 -1.83 -4.17
CA ALA A 36 -0.95 -0.62 -4.96
C ALA A 36 0.36 0.15 -5.26
N LEU A 37 1.29 0.22 -4.30
CA LEU A 37 2.59 0.86 -4.51
C LEU A 37 3.51 0.00 -5.40
N THR A 38 3.52 -1.31 -5.15
CA THR A 38 4.37 -2.25 -5.88
C THR A 38 3.96 -2.34 -7.34
N ASP A 39 2.66 -2.45 -7.61
CA ASP A 39 2.09 -2.52 -8.96
C ASP A 39 2.24 -1.21 -9.72
N TYR A 40 2.08 -0.06 -9.04
CA TYR A 40 2.16 1.24 -9.71
C TYR A 40 3.56 1.55 -10.21
N SER A 41 4.61 1.06 -9.51
CA SER A 41 5.99 1.22 -9.95
C SER A 41 6.25 0.66 -11.37
N TYR A 42 5.56 -0.43 -11.74
CA TYR A 42 5.64 -1.03 -13.08
C TYR A 42 4.75 -0.37 -14.12
N ARG A 43 3.90 0.59 -13.72
CA ARG A 43 2.90 1.25 -14.58
C ARG A 43 3.16 2.75 -14.76
N LEU A 44 4.31 3.25 -14.31
CA LEU A 44 4.73 4.62 -14.53
C LEU A 44 4.76 4.92 -16.04
N LYS A 45 4.13 6.02 -16.43
CA LYS A 45 4.07 6.48 -17.81
C LYS A 45 5.28 7.35 -18.17
N SER A 46 5.86 7.99 -17.16
CA SER A 46 7.03 8.86 -17.27
C SER A 46 8.31 8.05 -17.49
N GLY A 47 9.21 8.63 -18.28
CA GLY A 47 10.50 8.05 -18.60
C GLY A 47 11.57 9.13 -18.69
N LEU A 48 12.84 8.72 -18.67
CA LEU A 48 13.96 9.63 -18.82
C LEU A 48 14.01 10.17 -20.25
N VAL A 49 14.24 11.47 -20.37
CA VAL A 49 14.45 12.18 -21.64
C VAL A 49 15.77 12.91 -21.61
N SER A 50 16.50 12.89 -22.73
CA SER A 50 17.80 13.57 -22.88
C SER A 50 17.70 15.01 -23.38
N ALA A 51 16.50 15.43 -23.79
CA ALA A 51 16.19 16.77 -24.29
C ALA A 51 14.98 17.35 -23.55
N ALA A 52 14.62 18.60 -23.85
CA ALA A 52 13.45 19.25 -23.26
C ALA A 52 12.19 18.39 -23.50
N PRO A 53 11.42 18.05 -22.45
CA PRO A 53 10.26 17.18 -22.56
C PRO A 53 9.15 17.86 -23.38
N THR A 54 8.46 17.06 -24.17
CA THR A 54 7.19 17.47 -24.79
C THR A 54 6.11 17.66 -23.73
N ALA A 55 5.07 18.43 -24.05
CA ALA A 55 3.92 18.62 -23.15
C ALA A 55 3.28 17.27 -22.73
N ALA A 56 3.23 16.29 -23.64
CA ALA A 56 2.73 14.96 -23.34
C ALA A 56 3.59 14.23 -22.30
N GLN A 57 4.91 14.29 -22.43
CA GLN A 57 5.85 13.68 -21.47
C GLN A 57 5.78 14.37 -20.10
N HIS A 58 5.68 15.69 -20.09
CA HIS A 58 5.50 16.46 -18.86
C HIS A 58 4.19 16.07 -18.15
N ASN A 59 3.07 16.04 -18.88
CA ASN A 59 1.78 15.67 -18.29
C ASN A 59 1.78 14.22 -17.76
N ALA A 60 2.43 13.29 -18.46
CA ALA A 60 2.60 11.92 -17.97
C ALA A 60 3.37 11.86 -16.63
N LEU A 61 4.43 12.67 -16.48
CA LEU A 61 5.15 12.80 -15.22
C LEU A 61 4.28 13.40 -14.11
N VAL A 62 3.51 14.44 -14.41
CA VAL A 62 2.61 15.06 -13.43
C VAL A 62 1.56 14.05 -12.95
N GLU A 63 0.95 13.29 -13.86
CA GLU A 63 0.00 12.23 -13.51
C GLU A 63 0.63 11.17 -12.59
N ASP A 64 1.84 10.72 -12.92
CA ASP A 64 2.57 9.74 -12.10
C ASP A 64 2.85 10.26 -10.69
N VAL A 65 3.33 11.51 -10.58
CA VAL A 65 3.61 12.14 -9.29
C VAL A 65 2.33 12.29 -8.47
N GLN A 66 1.23 12.73 -9.09
CA GLN A 66 -0.06 12.85 -8.41
C GLN A 66 -0.54 11.51 -7.87
N ARG A 67 -0.38 10.44 -8.66
CA ARG A 67 -0.81 9.09 -8.25
C ARG A 67 0.05 8.51 -7.14
N LEU A 68 1.37 8.65 -7.23
CA LEU A 68 2.29 8.27 -6.16
C LEU A 68 1.97 9.02 -4.87
N HIS A 69 1.69 10.32 -4.97
CA HIS A 69 1.30 11.11 -3.80
C HIS A 69 0.01 10.59 -3.14
N GLN A 70 -1.01 10.25 -3.93
CA GLN A 70 -2.25 9.66 -3.40
C GLN A 70 -2.01 8.32 -2.69
N ILE A 71 -1.21 7.42 -3.29
CA ILE A 71 -0.87 6.12 -2.67
C ILE A 71 -0.14 6.34 -1.33
N LEU A 72 0.83 7.26 -1.29
CA LEU A 72 1.56 7.59 -0.08
C LEU A 72 0.68 8.22 0.99
N GLN A 73 -0.27 9.08 0.62
CA GLN A 73 -1.26 9.63 1.55
C GLN A 73 -2.14 8.54 2.15
N SER A 74 -2.65 7.60 1.32
CA SER A 74 -3.45 6.47 1.81
C SER A 74 -2.66 5.60 2.78
N LEU A 75 -1.39 5.30 2.48
CA LEU A 75 -0.49 4.57 3.38
C LEU A 75 -0.24 5.34 4.69
N SER A 76 0.03 6.64 4.60
CA SER A 76 0.22 7.50 5.78
C SER A 76 -1.03 7.51 6.67
N GLN A 77 -2.22 7.60 6.08
CA GLN A 77 -3.47 7.58 6.83
C GLN A 77 -3.70 6.22 7.51
N ALA A 78 -3.49 5.12 6.80
CA ALA A 78 -3.59 3.77 7.37
C ALA A 78 -2.62 3.56 8.55
N LEU A 79 -1.40 4.10 8.45
CA LEU A 79 -0.42 4.07 9.53
C LEU A 79 -0.81 4.97 10.72
N LYS A 80 -1.32 6.19 10.45
CA LYS A 80 -1.80 7.11 11.50
C LYS A 80 -2.99 6.54 12.26
N ASP A 81 -3.97 5.99 11.56
CA ASP A 81 -5.15 5.36 12.18
C ASP A 81 -4.76 4.20 13.10
N ARG A 82 -3.63 3.54 12.81
CA ARG A 82 -3.06 2.51 13.68
C ARG A 82 -2.33 3.12 14.87
N LEU A 83 -1.42 4.07 14.64
CA LEU A 83 -0.59 4.64 15.70
C LEU A 83 -1.43 5.47 16.70
N GLY A 84 -2.47 6.15 16.22
CA GLY A 84 -3.40 6.91 17.06
C GLY A 84 -4.45 6.06 17.78
N ARG A 85 -4.52 4.75 17.50
CA ARG A 85 -5.35 3.76 18.23
C ARG A 85 -4.52 2.88 19.18
N ALA A 86 -3.21 3.11 19.28
CA ALA A 86 -2.30 2.44 20.21
C ALA A 86 -2.31 3.11 21.58
#